data_AF-A0A9P6BUE5-F1
#
_entry.id   AF-A0A9P6BUE5-F1
#
_cell.length_a   1.000
_cell.length_b   1.000
_cell.length_c   1.000
_cell.angle_alpha   90.00
_cell.angle_beta   90.00
_cell.angle_gamma   90.00
#
_symmetry.space_group_name_H-M   'P 1'
#
loop_
_entity.id
_entity.type
_entity.pdbx_description
1 polymer ?
#
loop_
_entity_poly.entity_id
_entity_poly.type
_entity_poly.pdbx_seq_one_letter_code
_entity_poly.pdbx_strand_id
1 'polypeptide(L)'
;TIDNASNNNTFMDHLEEALCEHKVDFDKVGNCLWCFPHIVNIACQHIIAKFSKSEAQIGPNFGVPFSATESPTWPTYQDALESNLIKRCCSFINACCSSGGCRKAL
;
A
#
# COMPACT_ATOMS: atom_id res chain seq x y z
N THR A 1 -4.60 14.89 2.19
CA THR A 1 -3.93 14.34 3.40
C THR A 1 -2.49 14.81 3.38
N ILE A 2 -2.06 15.50 4.43
CA ILE A 2 -0.63 15.74 4.67
C ILE A 2 0.05 14.37 4.62
N ASP A 3 1.11 14.24 3.82
CA ASP A 3 1.86 13.00 3.68
C ASP A 3 2.61 12.72 4.99
N ASN A 4 1.87 12.21 5.97
CA ASN A 4 2.36 11.91 7.30
C ASN A 4 3.40 10.78 7.27
N ALA A 5 3.41 9.97 6.22
CA ALA A 5 4.38 8.90 6.04
C ALA A 5 5.75 9.46 5.64
N SER A 6 5.83 10.38 4.68
CA SER A 6 7.12 11.01 4.36
C SER A 6 7.62 11.91 5.48
N ASN A 7 6.73 12.64 6.18
CA ASN A 7 7.13 13.42 7.34
C ASN A 7 7.75 12.53 8.43
N ASN A 8 7.15 11.37 8.72
CA ASN A 8 7.68 10.47 9.73
C ASN A 8 9.04 9.90 9.31
N ASN A 9 9.22 9.54 8.03
CA ASN A 9 10.51 9.06 7.54
C ASN A 9 11.60 10.13 7.69
N THR A 10 11.32 11.37 7.27
CA THR A 10 12.26 12.49 7.41
C THR A 10 12.55 12.81 8.88
N PHE A 11 11.55 12.74 9.76
CA PHE A 11 11.75 12.88 11.19
C PHE A 11 12.66 11.79 11.76
N MET A 12 12.44 10.54 11.37
CA MET A 12 13.24 9.40 11.81
C MET A 12 14.69 9.46 11.29
N ASP A 13 14.91 9.99 10.08
CA ASP A 13 16.25 10.26 9.53
C ASP A 13 17.02 11.27 10.40
N HIS A 14 16.40 12.41 10.72
CA HIS A 14 17.03 13.43 11.56
C HIS A 14 17.19 12.98 13.02
N LEU A 15 16.28 12.15 13.53
CA LEU A 15 16.39 11.60 14.88
C LEU A 15 17.57 10.63 15.00
N GLU A 16 17.77 9.77 13.99
CA GLU A 16 18.93 8.87 13.90
C GLU A 16 20.24 9.67 13.86
N GLU A 17 20.31 10.71 13.04
CA GLU A 17 21.48 11.58 12.94
C GLU A 17 21.82 12.22 14.29
N ALA A 18 20.84 12.85 14.95
CA ALA A 18 21.04 13.50 16.24
C ALA A 18 21.45 12.52 17.35
N LEU A 19 20.89 11.30 17.37
CA LEU A 19 21.23 10.29 18.38
C LEU A 19 22.62 9.69 18.13
N CYS A 20 23.01 9.49 16.86
CA CYS A 20 24.35 9.06 16.49
C CYS A 20 25.42 10.07 16.91
N GLU A 21 25.16 11.37 16.77
CA GLU A 21 26.05 12.44 17.27
C GLU A 21 26.32 12.32 18.78
N HIS A 22 25.33 11.84 19.53
CA HIS A 22 25.43 11.59 20.97
C HIS A 22 25.91 10.17 21.34
N LYS A 23 26.40 9.38 20.37
CA LYS A 23 26.85 7.98 20.54
C LYS A 23 25.74 7.05 21.08
N VAL A 24 24.49 7.35 20.78
CA VAL A 24 23.36 6.46 21.04
C VAL A 24 23.12 5.62 19.79
N ASP A 25 23.15 4.31 19.95
CA ASP A 25 22.85 3.38 18.86
C ASP A 25 21.35 3.42 18.56
N PHE A 26 21.00 3.90 17.36
CA PHE A 26 19.62 4.07 16.93
C PHE A 26 19.51 3.75 15.44
N ASP A 27 18.72 2.71 15.12
CA ASP A 27 18.33 2.38 13.75
C ASP A 27 16.96 2.96 13.44
N LYS A 28 16.87 3.89 12.49
CA LYS A 28 15.60 4.49 12.09
C LYS A 28 14.58 3.48 11.57
N VAL A 29 15.01 2.35 11.01
CA VAL A 29 14.09 1.34 10.46
C VAL A 29 13.54 0.46 11.57
N GLY A 30 14.41 -0.07 12.42
CA GLY A 30 14.06 -0.91 13.56
C GLY A 30 13.32 -0.17 14.67
N ASN A 31 13.59 1.13 14.86
CA ASN A 31 12.97 1.96 15.89
C ASN A 31 11.85 2.87 15.37
N CYS A 32 11.46 2.74 14.10
CA CYS A 32 10.33 3.49 13.57
C CYS A 32 9.07 3.13 14.36
N LEU A 33 8.38 4.12 14.92
CA LEU A 33 7.03 3.93 15.43
C LEU A 33 6.07 4.06 14.25
N TRP A 34 5.64 2.91 13.73
CA TRP A 34 4.67 2.87 12.64
C TRP A 34 3.33 3.32 13.20
N CYS A 35 2.83 4.48 12.75
CA CYS A 35 1.48 4.87 13.13
C CYS A 35 0.49 3.82 12.59
N PHE A 36 -0.59 3.54 13.34
CA PHE A 36 -1.60 2.56 12.93
C PHE A 36 -2.07 2.74 11.47
N PRO A 37 -2.34 3.98 10.98
CA PRO A 37 -2.67 4.19 9.57
C PRO A 37 -1.58 3.74 8.59
N HIS A 38 -0.30 3.82 8.95
CA HIS A 38 0.82 3.43 8.11
C HIS A 38 0.94 1.90 7.98
N ILE A 39 0.79 1.17 9.09
CA ILE A 39 0.74 -0.31 9.07
C ILE A 39 -0.43 -0.79 8.21
N VAL A 40 -1.61 -0.21 8.40
CA VAL A 40 -2.80 -0.54 7.61
C VAL A 40 -2.58 -0.26 6.12
N ASN A 41 -2.01 0.90 5.77
CA ASN A 41 -1.70 1.23 4.38
C ASN A 41 -0.74 0.21 3.75
N ILE A 42 0.32 -0.19 4.45
CA ILE A 42 1.29 -1.17 3.94
C ILE A 42 0.65 -2.55 3.78
N ALA A 43 -0.14 -3.00 4.77
CA ALA A 43 -0.90 -4.25 4.67
C ALA A 43 -1.83 -4.24 3.45
N CYS A 44 -2.58 -3.15 3.24
CA CYS A 44 -3.43 -2.98 2.07
C CYS A 44 -2.64 -3.02 0.75
N GLN A 45 -1.48 -2.35 0.68
CA GLN A 45 -0.63 -2.39 -0.52
C GLN A 45 -0.15 -3.82 -0.83
N HIS A 46 0.26 -4.59 0.18
CA HIS A 46 0.64 -6.00 0.00
C HIS A 46 -0.52 -6.86 -0.49
N ILE A 47 -1.71 -6.66 0.06
CA ILE A 47 -2.92 -7.37 -0.35
C ILE A 47 -3.29 -7.05 -1.80
N ILE A 48 -3.29 -5.77 -2.18
CA ILE A 48 -3.57 -5.32 -3.55
C ILE A 48 -2.55 -5.89 -4.56
N ALA A 49 -1.27 -5.92 -4.18
CA ALA A 49 -0.22 -6.52 -5.00
C ALA A 49 -0.38 -8.04 -5.20
N LYS A 50 -1.07 -8.72 -4.28
CA LYS A 50 -1.42 -10.15 -4.43
C LYS A 50 -2.68 -10.36 -5.25
N PHE A 51 -3.67 -9.47 -5.18
CA PHE A 51 -4.91 -9.59 -5.97
C PHE A 51 -4.69 -9.50 -7.49
N SER A 52 -3.59 -8.88 -7.91
CA SER A 52 -3.24 -8.74 -9.33
C SER A 52 -2.46 -9.93 -9.89
N LYS A 53 -2.35 -11.01 -9.13
CA LYS A 53 -1.66 -12.25 -9.49
C LYS A 53 -2.67 -13.37 -9.69
N SER A 54 -2.41 -14.29 -10.61
CA SER A 54 -3.25 -15.48 -10.79
C SER A 54 -3.07 -16.47 -9.63
N GLU A 55 -4.01 -17.40 -9.45
CA GLU A 55 -3.97 -18.43 -8.40
C GLU A 55 -2.62 -19.18 -8.36
N ALA A 56 -2.06 -19.50 -9.54
CA ALA A 56 -0.75 -20.12 -9.70
C ALA A 56 0.43 -19.27 -9.14
N GLN A 57 0.24 -17.96 -8.99
CA GLN A 57 1.24 -17.00 -8.52
C GLN A 57 1.05 -16.59 -7.05
N ILE A 58 -0.10 -16.90 -6.42
CA ILE A 58 -0.39 -16.53 -5.03
C ILE A 58 0.00 -17.66 -4.05
N GLY A 59 -0.11 -18.92 -4.47
CA GLY A 59 0.31 -20.10 -3.71
C GLY A 59 -0.83 -21.05 -3.33
N PRO A 60 -0.53 -22.28 -2.87
CA PRO A 60 -1.48 -23.39 -2.76
C PRO A 60 -2.58 -23.22 -1.70
N ASN A 61 -2.47 -22.23 -0.83
CA ASN A 61 -3.45 -21.96 0.24
C ASN A 61 -4.50 -20.90 -0.13
N PHE A 62 -4.43 -20.33 -1.34
CA PHE A 62 -5.39 -19.35 -1.83
C PHE A 62 -6.27 -20.00 -2.90
N GLY A 63 -7.05 -20.99 -2.49
CA GLY A 63 -7.98 -21.70 -3.37
C GLY A 63 -9.28 -20.92 -3.51
N VAL A 64 -9.70 -20.67 -4.74
CA VAL A 64 -11.04 -20.12 -4.99
C VAL A 64 -12.09 -21.17 -4.60
N PRO A 65 -13.17 -20.81 -3.87
CA PRO A 65 -14.25 -21.75 -3.61
C PRO A 65 -14.81 -22.29 -4.92
N PHE A 66 -15.00 -23.61 -5.02
CA PHE A 66 -15.54 -24.27 -6.22
C PHE A 66 -16.89 -23.65 -6.67
N SER A 67 -17.72 -23.27 -5.72
CA SER A 67 -19.00 -22.58 -5.96
C SER A 67 -18.85 -21.22 -6.65
N ALA A 68 -17.71 -20.55 -6.52
CA ALA A 68 -17.45 -19.28 -7.18
C ALA A 68 -17.00 -19.50 -8.63
N THR A 69 -16.21 -20.54 -8.91
CA THR A 69 -15.74 -20.88 -10.25
C THR A 69 -16.85 -21.40 -11.19
N GLU A 70 -17.93 -21.96 -10.65
CA GLU A 70 -19.10 -22.36 -11.44
C GLU A 70 -20.00 -21.18 -11.85
N SER A 71 -19.79 -20.00 -11.27
CA SER A 71 -20.57 -18.81 -11.63
C SER A 71 -20.23 -18.37 -13.06
N PRO A 72 -21.23 -18.08 -13.90
CA PRO A 72 -20.99 -17.55 -15.25
C PRO A 72 -20.30 -16.16 -15.25
N THR A 73 -20.31 -15.46 -14.11
CA THR A 73 -19.62 -14.16 -13.94
C THR A 73 -18.17 -14.31 -13.50
N TRP A 74 -17.72 -15.52 -13.16
CA TRP A 74 -16.37 -15.77 -12.65
C TRP A 74 -15.25 -15.36 -13.62
N PRO A 75 -15.32 -15.65 -14.94
CA PRO A 75 -14.27 -15.24 -15.88
C PRO A 75 -14.12 -13.72 -15.94
N THR A 76 -15.24 -12.99 -15.92
CA THR A 76 -15.25 -11.52 -15.92
C THR A 76 -14.66 -10.96 -14.62
N TYR A 77 -14.98 -11.57 -13.48
CA TYR A 77 -14.43 -11.17 -12.19
C TYR A 77 -12.91 -11.41 -12.11
N GLN A 78 -12.45 -12.55 -12.61
CA GLN A 78 -11.03 -12.88 -12.67
C GLN A 78 -10.25 -11.91 -13.58
N ASP A 79 -10.75 -11.65 -14.79
CA ASP A 79 -10.14 -10.67 -15.70
C ASP A 79 -10.07 -9.27 -15.08
N ALA A 80 -11.12 -8.87 -14.36
CA ALA A 80 -11.15 -7.61 -13.61
C ALA A 80 -10.07 -7.57 -12.51
N LEU A 81 -9.86 -8.65 -11.76
CA LEU A 81 -8.80 -8.73 -10.75
C LEU A 81 -7.40 -8.66 -11.38
N GLU A 82 -7.15 -9.42 -12.45
CA GLU A 82 -5.88 -9.44 -13.18
C GLU A 82 -5.57 -8.08 -13.82
N SER A 83 -6.58 -7.34 -14.25
CA SER A 83 -6.42 -5.99 -14.82
C SER A 83 -5.95 -4.93 -13.81
N ASN A 84 -5.85 -5.28 -12.52
CA ASN A 84 -5.30 -4.46 -11.44
C ASN A 84 -6.06 -3.12 -11.27
N LEU A 85 -7.40 -3.18 -11.32
CA LEU A 85 -8.29 -2.01 -11.26
C LEU A 85 -8.01 -1.11 -10.05
N ILE A 86 -7.76 -1.70 -8.88
CA ILE A 86 -7.50 -0.96 -7.64
C ILE A 86 -6.27 -0.07 -7.80
N LYS A 87 -5.18 -0.61 -8.35
CA LYS A 87 -3.96 0.18 -8.59
C LYS A 87 -4.21 1.29 -9.61
N ARG A 88 -5.01 1.04 -10.66
CA ARG A 88 -5.41 2.07 -11.62
C ARG A 88 -6.21 3.19 -10.96
N CYS A 89 -7.17 2.87 -10.10
CA CYS A 89 -7.92 3.85 -9.32
C CYS A 89 -7.01 4.67 -8.40
N CYS A 90 -6.10 4.02 -7.66
CA CYS A 90 -5.12 4.73 -6.84
C CYS A 90 -4.21 5.64 -7.67
N SER A 91 -3.73 5.18 -8.83
CA SER A 91 -2.92 6.00 -9.75
C SER A 91 -3.71 7.21 -10.26
N PHE A 92 -4.98 7.04 -10.61
CA PHE A 92 -5.85 8.13 -11.03
C PHE A 92 -6.04 9.17 -9.90
N ILE A 93 -6.39 8.72 -8.69
CA ILE A 93 -6.53 9.60 -7.52
C ILE A 93 -5.22 10.33 -7.23
N ASN A 94 -4.09 9.63 -7.25
CA ASN A 94 -2.78 10.24 -7.04
C ASN A 94 -2.46 11.29 -8.12
N ALA A 95 -2.80 11.03 -9.39
CA ALA A 95 -2.65 12.01 -10.46
C ALA A 95 -3.53 13.24 -10.22
N CYS A 96 -4.77 13.07 -9.76
CA CYS A 96 -5.67 14.18 -9.38
C CYS A 96 -5.15 14.98 -8.18
N CYS A 97 -4.59 14.32 -7.16
CA CYS A 97 -4.00 15.00 -6.02
C CYS A 97 -2.73 15.78 -6.40
N SER A 98 -1.87 15.19 -7.24
CA SER A 98 -0.61 15.79 -7.71
C SER A 98 -0.84 16.96 -8.68
N SER A 99 -1.89 16.93 -9.50
CA SER A 99 -2.24 18.01 -10.43
C SER A 99 -2.75 19.29 -9.74
N GLY A 100 -2.86 19.29 -8.41
CA GLY A 100 -3.27 20.45 -7.64
C GLY A 100 -4.77 20.77 -7.70
N GLY A 101 -5.58 19.96 -8.39
CA GLY A 101 -7.04 20.14 -8.47
C GLY A 101 -7.72 20.09 -7.09
N CYS A 102 -7.20 19.30 -6.15
CA CYS A 102 -7.70 19.22 -4.78
C CYS A 102 -7.35 20.41 -3.87
N ARG A 103 -6.55 21.40 -4.32
CA ARG A 103 -6.15 22.55 -3.48
C ARG A 103 -7.05 23.80 -3.63
N LYS A 104 -8.09 23.77 -4.47
CA LYS A 104 -8.94 24.95 -4.76
C LYS A 104 -10.31 24.97 -4.08
N ALA A 105 -10.56 24.09 -3.11
CA ALA A 105 -11.82 24.08 -2.37
C ALA A 105 -11.55 24.10 -0.87
N LEU A 106 -11.05 25.22 -0.36
CA LEU A 106 -11.18 25.70 1.02
C LEU A 106 -10.90 27.21 1.02
#